data_AF-F7T4F4-F1
#
_entry.id   AF-F7T4F4-F1
#
_cell.length_a   1.000
_cell.length_b   1.000
_cell.length_c   1.000
_cell.angle_alpha   90.00
_cell.angle_beta   90.00
_cell.angle_gamma   90.00
#
_symmetry.space_group_name_H-M   'P 1'
#
loop_
_entity.id
_entity.type
_entity.pdbx_description
1 polymer ?
#
loop_
_entity_poly.entity_id
_entity_poly.type
_entity_poly.pdbx_seq_one_letter_code
_entity_poly.pdbx_strand_id
1 'polypeptide(L)' 'MLAPVLEGLCKYESLKDGTLDLADIALLNDALSVRADNKAEAYRRHMAEKNG' A
#
# COMPACT_ATOMS: atom_id res chain seq x y z
N MET A 1 -7.55 5.85 -2.55
CA MET A 1 -8.40 4.96 -3.37
C MET A 1 -7.67 4.39 -4.59
N LEU A 2 -7.07 5.19 -5.48
CA LEU A 2 -6.37 4.64 -6.67
C LEU A 2 -4.94 4.15 -6.43
N ALA A 3 -4.44 4.20 -5.19
CA ALA A 3 -3.07 3.79 -4.87
C ALA A 3 -2.74 2.35 -5.35
N PRO A 4 -3.63 1.35 -5.24
CA PRO A 4 -3.36 0.00 -5.75
C PRO A 4 -3.18 -0.05 -7.27
N VAL A 5 -3.87 0.82 -8.02
CA VAL A 5 -3.70 0.92 -9.48
C VAL A 5 -2.34 1.53 -9.82
N LEU A 6 -1.98 2.61 -9.14
CA LEU A 6 -0.71 3.31 -9.36
C LEU A 6 0.50 2.46 -8.94
N GLU A 7 0.34 1.62 -7.93
CA GLU A 7 1.34 0.65 -7.46
C GLU A 7 1.35 -0.65 -8.27
N GLY A 8 0.50 -0.77 -9.30
CA GLY A 8 0.45 -1.93 -10.19
C GLY A 8 -0.13 -3.20 -9.56
N LEU A 9 -0.85 -3.10 -8.44
CA LEU A 9 -1.50 -4.21 -7.75
C LEU A 9 -2.81 -4.64 -8.44
N CYS A 10 -3.48 -3.72 -9.14
CA CYS A 10 -4.68 -4.01 -9.92
C CYS A 10 -4.80 -3.11 -11.15
N LYS A 11 -5.56 -3.54 -12.15
CA LYS A 11 -5.83 -2.75 -13.36
C LYS A 11 -6.96 -1.74 -13.12
N TYR A 12 -6.90 -0.58 -13.77
CA TYR A 12 -7.96 0.43 -13.68
C TYR A 12 -9.29 -0.10 -14.25
N GLU A 13 -9.21 -0.89 -15.32
CA GLU A 13 -10.35 -1.50 -15.99
C GLU A 13 -11.15 -2.42 -15.05
N SER A 14 -10.46 -3.12 -14.13
CA SER A 14 -11.10 -4.01 -13.14
C SER A 14 -12.00 -3.28 -12.15
N LEU A 15 -11.81 -1.98 -11.96
CA LEU A 15 -12.70 -1.14 -11.13
C LEU A 15 -13.92 -0.71 -11.96
N LYS A 16 -13.75 -0.55 -13.27
CA LYS A 16 -14.81 -0.11 -14.19
C LYS A 16 -15.76 -1.24 -14.55
N ASP A 17 -15.23 -2.44 -14.76
CA ASP A 17 -16.01 -3.63 -15.10
C ASP A 17 -16.62 -4.33 -13.87
N GLY A 18 -16.26 -3.88 -12.66
CA GLY A 18 -16.79 -4.40 -11.40
C GLY A 18 -16.14 -5.72 -10.95
N THR A 19 -15.06 -6.16 -11.58
CA THR A 19 -14.27 -7.32 -11.14
C THR A 19 -13.72 -7.14 -9.72
N LEU A 20 -13.34 -5.91 -9.39
CA LEU A 20 -13.00 -5.50 -8.03
C LEU A 20 -14.05 -4.54 -7.50
N ASP A 21 -14.49 -4.79 -6.28
CA ASP A 21 -15.43 -3.92 -5.60
C ASP A 21 -14.73 -2.90 -4.69
N LEU A 22 -15.55 -2.12 -3.97
CA LEU A 22 -15.04 -1.10 -3.07
C LEU A 22 -14.27 -1.68 -1.88
N ALA A 23 -14.67 -2.85 -1.40
CA ALA A 23 -14.05 -3.52 -0.27
C ALA A 23 -12.66 -4.05 -0.66
N ASP A 24 -12.53 -4.60 -1.87
CA ASP A 24 -11.23 -5.01 -2.41
C ASP A 24 -10.25 -3.83 -2.48
N ILE A 25 -10.70 -2.70 -3.02
CA ILE A 25 -9.86 -1.49 -3.13
C ILE A 25 -9.53 -0.94 -1.76
N ALA A 26 -10.48 -0.91 -0.82
CA ALA A 26 -10.22 -0.47 0.55
C ALA A 26 -9.13 -1.32 1.21
N LEU A 27 -9.24 -2.64 1.13
CA LEU A 27 -8.27 -3.58 1.68
C LEU A 27 -6.86 -3.38 1.08
N LEU A 28 -6.78 -3.18 -0.24
CA LEU A 28 -5.49 -2.93 -0.89
C LEU A 28 -4.88 -1.58 -0.48
N ASN A 29 -5.67 -0.53 -0.28
CA ASN A 29 -5.16 0.74 0.24
C ASN A 29 -4.65 0.57 1.68
N ASP A 30 -5.35 -0.18 2.53
CA ASP A 30 -4.91 -0.44 3.91
C ASP A 30 -3.60 -1.23 3.95
N ALA A 31 -3.47 -2.25 3.10
CA ALA A 31 -2.22 -3.02 2.96
C ALA A 31 -1.04 -2.13 2.53
N LEU A 32 -1.26 -1.20 1.60
CA LEU A 32 -0.25 -0.22 1.20
C LEU A 32 0.16 0.71 2.35
N SER A 33 -0.81 1.15 3.17
CA SER A 33 -0.54 1.97 4.36
C SER A 33 0.33 1.24 5.37
N VAL A 34 -0.04 0.01 5.74
CA VAL A 34 0.75 -0.82 6.67
C VAL A 34 2.16 -1.07 6.14
N ARG A 35 2.29 -1.30 4.83
CA ARG A 35 3.61 -1.46 4.19
C ARG A 35 4.47 -0.19 4.30
N ALA A 36 3.87 0.99 4.18
CA ALA A 36 4.58 2.26 4.34
C ALA A 36 5.03 2.47 5.80
N ASP A 37 4.15 2.19 6.76
CA ASP A 37 4.47 2.28 8.20
C ASP A 37 5.61 1.34 8.59
N ASN A 38 5.57 0.09 8.10
CA ASN A 38 6.64 -0.88 8.31
C ASN A 38 7.98 -0.40 7.76
N LYS A 39 7.99 0.19 6.55
CA LYS A 39 9.21 0.75 5.94
C LYS A 39 9.75 1.92 6.77
N ALA A 40 8.88 2.81 7.23
CA ALA A 40 9.27 3.95 8.04
C ALA A 40 9.86 3.51 9.39
N GLU A 41 9.26 2.51 10.04
CA GLU A 41 9.79 1.95 11.28
C GLU A 41 11.13 1.25 11.09
N ALA A 42 11.27 0.43 10.03
CA ALA A 42 12.54 -0.20 9.70
C ALA A 42 13.65 0.84 9.46
N TYR A 43 13.34 1.93 8.75
CA TYR A 43 14.27 3.04 8.54
C TYR A 43 14.69 3.72 9.85
N ARG A 44 13.73 4.01 10.75
CA ARG A 44 14.01 4.59 12.07
C ARG A 44 14.95 3.72 12.89
N ARG A 45 14.69 2.40 12.93
CA ARG A 45 15.56 1.44 13.64
C ARG A 45 16.97 1.43 13.09
N HIS A 46 17.11 1.34 11.77
CA HIS A 46 18.42 1.39 11.11
C HIS A 46 19.20 2.67 11.39
N MET A 47 18.51 3.82 11.49
CA MET A 47 19.17 5.09 11.82
C MET A 47 19.56 5.17 13.30
N ALA A 48 18.74 4.62 14.22
CA ALA A 48 19.09 4.54 15.63
C ALA A 48 20.32 3.65 15.87
N GLU A 49 20.44 2.52 15.19
CA GLU A 49 21.60 1.61 15.26
C GLU A 49 22.89 2.24 14.73
N LYS A 50 22.80 3.15 13.74
CA LYS A 50 23.98 3.83 13.18
C LYS A 50 24.47 5.01 14.02
N ASN A 51 23.61 5.55 14.87
CA ASN A 51 23.88 6.75 15.66
C ASN A 51 24.23 6.45 17.13
N GLY A 52 24.22 5.18 17.55
CA GLY A 52 24.68 4.71 18.86
C GLY A 52 26.02 4.02 18.78
#